data_AF-A0AAD1LWR6-F1
#
_entry.id   AF-A0AAD1LWR6-F1
#
_cell.length_a   1.000
_cell.length_b   1.000
_cell.length_c   1.000
_cell.angle_alpha   90.00
_cell.angle_beta   90.00
_cell.angle_gamma   90.00
#
_symmetry.space_group_name_H-M   'P 1'
#
loop_
_entity.id
_entity.type
_entity.pdbx_description
1 polymer ?
#
loop_
_entity_poly.entity_id
_entity_poly.type
_entity_poly.pdbx_seq_one_letter_code
_entity_poly.pdbx_strand_id
1 'polypeptide(L)'
;MRLQIIDAASSEFDRNDTAKEILEKYDHEVDGPLKTHAAIKNYQALLSIDTDRKPVVDRLLIDAMAVGHDHDARRAAAFAGLVVYGATEQFSILEWGKKPLDISLGQYSNEPPALIRLVAEHWDELEKSFGEQLLSRLGHFTDESRFWELIAPYVSVNDVLRQRFLDYCSHTTECLRVPVLQALAKEVSRSDLLLQHCLTGTRIRRNSADHSWHRMQSYFEASYILRQQFSENGDVLAQLQSTVCESGFQLGVAALAIYDPGNPSLDKVVSAVSNDDHDYESFVGPILVAVQRLQGVKLEKLVRAMINRPSHSLWDFQDRVNYAIKSRIGTDDEFAGLIGARLASSSSESEISSYSRYLASAGRLNEETHGHCLRLLNARSSSLCIPAHGYDSTADVVRPVVHSLLDVLAGPIY
;
A
#
# COMPACT_ATOMS: atom_id res chain seq x y z
N MET A 1 -13.62 -12.99 -6.33
CA MET A 1 -14.83 -13.72 -6.75
C MET A 1 -16.12 -13.10 -6.20
N ARG A 2 -16.39 -13.06 -4.87
CA ARG A 2 -17.65 -12.46 -4.34
C ARG A 2 -17.89 -11.01 -4.74
N LEU A 3 -16.87 -10.15 -4.63
CA LEU A 3 -16.94 -8.76 -5.11
C LEU A 3 -17.34 -8.67 -6.60
N GLN A 4 -16.74 -9.52 -7.44
CA GLN A 4 -17.05 -9.57 -8.88
C GLN A 4 -18.49 -10.02 -9.15
N ILE A 5 -19.04 -10.92 -8.33
CA ILE A 5 -20.44 -11.33 -8.42
C ILE A 5 -21.36 -10.15 -8.10
N ILE A 6 -21.05 -9.37 -7.06
CA ILE A 6 -21.82 -8.17 -6.70
C ILE A 6 -21.78 -7.14 -7.83
N ASP A 7 -20.61 -6.87 -8.39
CA ASP A 7 -20.47 -5.91 -9.49
C ASP A 7 -21.19 -6.38 -10.77
N ALA A 8 -21.14 -7.68 -11.08
CA ALA A 8 -21.87 -8.27 -12.19
C ALA A 8 -23.39 -8.21 -11.97
N ALA A 9 -23.86 -8.52 -10.75
CA ALA A 9 -25.28 -8.42 -10.40
C ALA A 9 -25.79 -6.99 -10.51
N SER A 10 -25.01 -6.00 -10.07
CA SER A 10 -25.35 -4.58 -10.24
C SER A 10 -25.49 -4.18 -11.71
N SER A 11 -24.65 -4.73 -12.59
CA SER A 11 -24.68 -4.41 -14.02
C SER A 11 -25.87 -5.03 -14.77
N GLU A 12 -26.40 -6.15 -14.26
CA GLU A 12 -27.53 -6.88 -14.84
C GLU A 12 -28.84 -6.68 -14.07
N PHE A 13 -28.88 -5.70 -13.15
CA PHE A 13 -29.99 -5.52 -12.20
C PHE A 13 -31.34 -5.38 -12.90
N ASP A 14 -31.42 -4.61 -13.98
CA ASP A 14 -32.68 -4.37 -14.72
C ASP A 14 -33.14 -5.56 -15.57
N ARG A 15 -32.23 -6.50 -15.85
CA ARG A 15 -32.42 -7.56 -16.86
C ARG A 15 -32.52 -8.95 -16.28
N ASN A 16 -32.15 -9.13 -15.01
CA ASN A 16 -32.04 -10.44 -14.39
C ASN A 16 -32.58 -10.43 -12.95
N ASP A 17 -33.70 -11.11 -12.72
CA ASP A 17 -34.31 -11.18 -11.39
C ASP A 17 -33.40 -11.91 -10.37
N THR A 18 -32.54 -12.83 -10.82
CA THR A 18 -31.51 -13.42 -9.94
C THR A 18 -30.48 -12.39 -9.50
N ALA A 19 -30.14 -11.42 -10.35
CA ALA A 19 -29.23 -10.34 -9.98
C ALA A 19 -29.84 -9.42 -8.92
N LYS A 20 -31.14 -9.11 -9.02
CA LYS A 20 -31.89 -8.39 -7.99
C LYS A 20 -31.88 -9.15 -6.67
N GLU A 21 -32.24 -10.44 -6.70
CA GLU A 21 -32.23 -11.28 -5.50
C GLU A 21 -30.87 -11.36 -4.81
N ILE A 22 -29.77 -11.36 -5.58
CA ILE A 22 -28.41 -11.37 -5.03
C ILE A 22 -28.14 -10.06 -4.28
N LEU A 23 -28.45 -8.91 -4.88
CA LEU A 23 -28.22 -7.61 -4.26
C LEU A 23 -29.15 -7.33 -3.07
N GLU A 24 -30.42 -7.73 -3.14
CA GLU A 24 -31.38 -7.58 -2.04
C GLU A 24 -30.97 -8.35 -0.79
N LYS A 25 -30.21 -9.44 -0.94
CA LYS A 25 -29.69 -10.27 0.14
C LYS A 25 -28.37 -9.75 0.73
N TYR A 26 -27.98 -8.50 0.46
CA TYR A 26 -26.72 -7.92 0.97
C TYR A 26 -26.55 -8.09 2.49
N ASP A 27 -27.64 -8.03 3.27
CA ASP A 27 -27.56 -8.13 4.74
C ASP A 27 -27.15 -9.53 5.24
N HIS A 28 -27.23 -10.56 4.38
CA HIS A 28 -26.72 -11.89 4.70
C HIS A 28 -25.20 -12.03 4.52
N GLU A 29 -24.52 -11.05 3.92
CA GLU A 29 -23.07 -11.06 3.81
C GLU A 29 -22.44 -10.81 5.20
N VAL A 30 -21.50 -11.66 5.59
CA VAL A 30 -20.84 -11.61 6.91
C VAL A 30 -19.58 -10.73 6.89
N ASP A 31 -19.02 -10.52 5.70
CA ASP A 31 -17.91 -9.61 5.49
C ASP A 31 -18.42 -8.17 5.42
N GLY A 32 -18.11 -7.37 6.44
CA GLY A 32 -18.59 -5.99 6.57
C GLY A 32 -18.32 -5.13 5.32
N PRO A 33 -17.09 -5.08 4.80
CA PRO A 33 -16.78 -4.36 3.57
C PRO A 33 -17.61 -4.79 2.35
N LEU A 34 -17.77 -6.10 2.13
CA LEU A 34 -18.60 -6.60 1.04
C LEU A 34 -20.10 -6.32 1.27
N LYS A 35 -20.60 -6.42 2.51
CA LYS A 35 -21.98 -6.04 2.87
C LYS A 35 -22.25 -4.58 2.48
N THR A 36 -21.37 -3.67 2.89
CA THR A 36 -21.53 -2.24 2.58
C THR A 36 -21.42 -1.99 1.07
N HIS A 37 -20.50 -2.66 0.36
CA HIS A 37 -20.40 -2.54 -1.10
C HIS A 37 -21.68 -3.03 -1.81
N ALA A 38 -22.21 -4.20 -1.43
CA ALA A 38 -23.47 -4.71 -1.98
C ALA A 38 -24.66 -3.80 -1.65
N ALA A 39 -24.73 -3.25 -0.44
CA ALA A 39 -25.76 -2.28 -0.07
C ALA A 39 -25.71 -1.04 -0.98
N ILE A 40 -24.52 -0.46 -1.20
CA ILE A 40 -24.33 0.68 -2.12
C ILE A 40 -24.85 0.32 -3.51
N LYS A 41 -24.44 -0.83 -4.05
CA LYS A 41 -24.87 -1.26 -5.39
C LYS A 41 -26.37 -1.51 -5.49
N ASN A 42 -26.96 -2.13 -4.47
CA ASN A 42 -28.41 -2.37 -4.39
C ASN A 42 -29.17 -1.04 -4.42
N TYR A 43 -28.81 -0.11 -3.54
CA TYR A 43 -29.49 1.18 -3.42
C TYR A 43 -29.27 2.09 -4.62
N GLN A 44 -28.09 2.04 -5.26
CA GLN A 44 -27.85 2.77 -6.52
C GLN A 44 -28.75 2.26 -7.65
N ALA A 45 -28.95 0.95 -7.74
CA ALA A 45 -29.81 0.36 -8.76
C ALA A 45 -31.29 0.69 -8.50
N LEU A 46 -31.75 0.59 -7.25
CA LEU A 46 -33.12 0.91 -6.84
C LEU A 46 -33.48 2.40 -6.96
N LEU A 47 -32.51 3.31 -6.84
CA LEU A 47 -32.75 4.76 -6.85
C LEU A 47 -33.55 5.26 -8.07
N SER A 48 -33.38 4.60 -9.22
CA SER A 48 -34.08 4.95 -10.47
C SER A 48 -35.49 4.35 -10.59
N ILE A 49 -35.80 3.34 -9.78
CA ILE A 49 -37.05 2.57 -9.81
C ILE A 49 -38.00 3.05 -8.72
N ASP A 50 -37.47 3.44 -7.56
CA ASP A 50 -38.26 3.83 -6.40
C ASP A 50 -38.97 5.18 -6.61
N THR A 51 -40.25 5.11 -6.92
CA THR A 51 -41.13 6.29 -7.05
C THR A 51 -41.49 6.92 -5.70
N ASP A 52 -41.51 6.13 -4.62
CA ASP A 52 -41.65 6.62 -3.24
C ASP A 52 -40.45 6.17 -2.41
N ARG A 53 -39.59 7.13 -2.07
CA ARG A 53 -38.33 6.89 -1.33
C ARG A 53 -38.55 6.75 0.17
N LYS A 54 -39.69 7.21 0.69
CA LYS A 54 -39.92 7.29 2.14
C LYS A 54 -39.85 5.93 2.84
N PRO A 55 -40.48 4.85 2.34
CA PRO A 55 -40.40 3.54 2.97
C PRO A 55 -38.97 2.99 3.04
N VAL A 56 -38.15 3.29 2.03
CA VAL A 56 -36.76 2.86 1.96
C VAL A 56 -35.91 3.63 2.97
N VAL A 57 -36.07 4.95 3.03
CA VAL A 57 -35.39 5.80 4.02
C VAL A 57 -35.78 5.40 5.45
N ASP A 58 -37.07 5.18 5.73
CA ASP A 58 -37.54 4.76 7.06
C ASP A 58 -36.92 3.42 7.48
N ARG A 59 -36.83 2.45 6.56
CA ARG A 59 -36.14 1.17 6.81
C ARG A 59 -34.65 1.37 7.10
N LEU A 60 -33.97 2.19 6.31
CA LEU A 60 -32.55 2.47 6.49
C LEU A 60 -32.27 3.16 7.84
N LEU A 61 -33.14 4.05 8.30
CA LEU A 61 -33.00 4.69 9.63
C LEU A 61 -33.17 3.67 10.77
N ILE A 62 -34.04 2.66 10.60
CA ILE A 62 -34.16 1.55 11.55
C ILE A 62 -32.88 0.71 11.56
N ASP A 63 -32.35 0.36 10.39
CA ASP A 63 -31.11 -0.42 10.26
C ASP A 63 -29.88 0.34 10.78
N ALA A 64 -29.85 1.68 10.65
CA ALA A 64 -28.85 2.55 11.26
C ALA A 64 -28.85 2.49 12.80
N MET A 65 -29.96 2.10 13.42
CA MET A 65 -30.07 1.93 14.88
C MET A 65 -29.79 0.48 15.33
N ALA A 66 -29.26 -0.37 14.45
CA ALA A 66 -28.96 -1.77 14.76
C ALA A 66 -28.03 -1.92 15.99
N VAL A 67 -28.22 -3.04 16.69
CA VAL A 67 -27.46 -3.45 17.88
C VAL A 67 -27.08 -4.92 17.79
N GLY A 68 -26.06 -5.35 18.54
CA GLY A 68 -25.61 -6.75 18.57
C GLY A 68 -24.30 -6.99 17.82
N HIS A 69 -23.99 -8.25 17.51
CA HIS A 69 -22.67 -8.63 16.99
C HIS A 69 -22.31 -8.02 15.62
N ASP A 70 -23.31 -7.69 14.80
CA ASP A 70 -23.14 -7.22 13.41
C ASP A 70 -23.57 -5.74 13.23
N HIS A 71 -23.66 -5.00 14.34
CA HIS A 71 -24.21 -3.64 14.30
C HIS A 71 -23.35 -2.69 13.46
N ASP A 72 -22.02 -2.70 13.57
CA ASP A 72 -21.16 -1.79 12.82
C ASP A 72 -21.32 -1.92 11.30
N ALA A 73 -21.31 -3.15 10.78
CA ALA A 73 -21.47 -3.40 9.35
C ALA A 73 -22.87 -3.04 8.85
N ARG A 74 -23.92 -3.34 9.63
CA ARG A 74 -25.31 -2.96 9.30
C ARG A 74 -25.51 -1.45 9.32
N ARG A 75 -24.94 -0.75 10.31
CA ARG A 75 -24.95 0.72 10.39
C ARG A 75 -24.24 1.35 9.22
N ALA A 76 -23.05 0.86 8.86
CA ALA A 76 -22.29 1.33 7.71
C ALA A 76 -23.07 1.12 6.39
N ALA A 77 -23.68 -0.06 6.20
CA ALA A 77 -24.52 -0.35 5.03
C ALA A 77 -25.77 0.54 4.96
N ALA A 78 -26.44 0.76 6.09
CA ALA A 78 -27.61 1.61 6.19
C ALA A 78 -27.26 3.08 5.90
N PHE A 79 -26.17 3.58 6.51
CA PHE A 79 -25.66 4.91 6.23
C PHE A 79 -25.30 5.08 4.75
N ALA A 80 -24.65 4.09 4.13
CA ALA A 80 -24.33 4.13 2.71
C ALA A 80 -25.60 4.25 1.84
N GLY A 81 -26.66 3.50 2.16
CA GLY A 81 -27.96 3.64 1.51
C GLY A 81 -28.57 5.04 1.69
N LEU A 82 -28.48 5.62 2.89
CA LEU A 82 -28.98 6.97 3.16
C LEU A 82 -28.22 8.04 2.37
N VAL A 83 -26.89 7.88 2.21
CA VAL A 83 -26.09 8.75 1.34
C VAL A 83 -26.57 8.65 -0.11
N VAL A 84 -26.75 7.43 -0.64
CA VAL A 84 -27.25 7.21 -2.01
C VAL A 84 -28.63 7.86 -2.25
N TYR A 85 -29.52 7.84 -1.26
CA TYR A 85 -30.85 8.43 -1.36
C TYR A 85 -30.89 9.94 -1.03
N GLY A 86 -29.77 10.56 -0.65
CA GLY A 86 -29.72 11.96 -0.24
C GLY A 86 -30.44 12.24 1.09
N ALA A 87 -30.47 11.27 1.99
CA ALA A 87 -31.19 11.28 3.26
C ALA A 87 -30.27 11.37 4.49
N THR A 88 -29.17 12.09 4.37
CA THR A 88 -28.13 12.22 5.39
C THR A 88 -28.53 13.12 6.55
N GLU A 89 -29.40 14.11 6.32
CA GLU A 89 -29.97 14.96 7.38
C GLU A 89 -30.80 14.15 8.39
N GLN A 90 -31.53 13.13 7.92
CA GLN A 90 -32.32 12.26 8.79
C GLN A 90 -31.42 11.36 9.66
N PHE A 91 -30.23 11.00 9.16
CA PHE A 91 -29.25 10.27 9.94
C PHE A 91 -28.57 11.16 10.99
N SER A 92 -28.29 12.42 10.66
CA SER A 92 -27.47 13.30 11.52
C SER A 92 -28.11 13.56 12.89
N ILE A 93 -29.44 13.50 12.97
CA ILE A 93 -30.21 13.64 14.23
C ILE A 93 -30.29 12.36 15.08
N LEU A 94 -29.82 11.21 14.59
CA LEU A 94 -29.87 9.95 15.32
C LEU A 94 -28.89 9.94 16.50
N GLU A 95 -29.33 9.35 17.62
CA GLU A 95 -28.55 9.24 18.85
C GLU A 95 -28.61 7.81 19.43
N TRP A 96 -27.47 7.36 19.98
CA TRP A 96 -27.38 6.16 20.80
C TRP A 96 -26.88 6.51 22.19
N GLY A 97 -27.70 6.25 23.23
CA GLY A 97 -27.29 6.51 24.62
C GLY A 97 -26.96 7.98 24.93
N LYS A 98 -27.73 8.92 24.36
CA LYS A 98 -27.53 10.39 24.44
C LYS A 98 -26.26 10.90 23.75
N LYS A 99 -25.64 10.08 22.89
CA LYS A 99 -24.54 10.50 22.05
C LYS A 99 -24.99 10.46 20.59
N PRO A 100 -24.55 11.41 19.76
CA PRO A 100 -24.71 11.34 18.32
C PRO A 100 -24.27 9.96 17.79
N LEU A 101 -25.09 9.34 16.94
CA LEU A 101 -24.82 8.01 16.39
C LEU A 101 -23.63 8.07 15.40
N ASP A 102 -22.56 7.35 15.70
CA ASP A 102 -21.38 7.29 14.85
C ASP A 102 -21.49 6.23 13.74
N ILE A 103 -20.63 6.37 12.73
CA ILE A 103 -20.52 5.49 11.58
C ILE A 103 -19.13 4.89 11.61
N SER A 104 -19.04 3.60 11.94
CA SER A 104 -17.77 2.89 11.86
C SER A 104 -17.30 2.81 10.41
N LEU A 105 -16.16 3.45 10.10
CA LEU A 105 -15.42 3.24 8.85
C LEU A 105 -14.52 2.00 8.91
N GLY A 106 -14.83 1.06 9.81
CA GLY A 106 -14.03 -0.13 10.07
C GLY A 106 -12.86 0.10 11.03
N GLN A 107 -12.19 -0.97 11.41
CA GLN A 107 -10.96 -0.95 12.20
C GLN A 107 -9.94 -1.93 11.59
N TYR A 108 -8.66 -1.61 11.71
CA TYR A 108 -7.52 -2.53 11.49
C TYR A 108 -7.59 -3.36 10.19
N SER A 109 -7.55 -2.70 9.02
CA SER A 109 -7.54 -3.35 7.69
C SER A 109 -8.89 -3.92 7.22
N ASN A 110 -9.98 -3.65 7.95
CA ASN A 110 -11.34 -4.01 7.56
C ASN A 110 -12.18 -2.77 7.16
N GLU A 111 -11.51 -1.71 6.70
CA GLU A 111 -12.17 -0.48 6.27
C GLU A 111 -12.86 -0.66 4.90
N PRO A 112 -14.15 -0.36 4.75
CA PRO A 112 -14.90 -0.52 3.50
C PRO A 112 -14.50 0.54 2.46
N PRO A 113 -13.70 0.23 1.42
CA PRO A 113 -13.19 1.24 0.48
C PRO A 113 -14.32 1.90 -0.31
N ALA A 114 -15.39 1.14 -0.59
CA ALA A 114 -16.58 1.64 -1.27
C ALA A 114 -17.32 2.72 -0.47
N LEU A 115 -17.40 2.57 0.86
CA LEU A 115 -18.01 3.57 1.73
C LEU A 115 -17.14 4.82 1.83
N ILE A 116 -15.83 4.67 2.00
CA ILE A 116 -14.90 5.81 2.07
C ILE A 116 -14.98 6.62 0.78
N ARG A 117 -15.02 5.94 -0.38
CA ARG A 117 -15.20 6.58 -1.67
C ARG A 117 -16.56 7.29 -1.77
N LEU A 118 -17.65 6.65 -1.34
CA LEU A 118 -18.98 7.27 -1.35
C LEU A 118 -19.03 8.52 -0.46
N VAL A 119 -18.40 8.47 0.72
CA VAL A 119 -18.25 9.63 1.61
C VAL A 119 -17.47 10.75 0.93
N ALA A 120 -16.40 10.42 0.20
CA ALA A 120 -15.64 11.41 -0.55
C ALA A 120 -16.45 12.04 -1.70
N GLU A 121 -17.19 11.24 -2.45
CA GLU A 121 -18.05 11.68 -3.56
C GLU A 121 -19.14 12.66 -3.08
N HIS A 122 -19.76 12.37 -1.93
CA HIS A 122 -20.86 13.15 -1.35
C HIS A 122 -20.43 14.11 -0.23
N TRP A 123 -19.16 14.53 -0.21
CA TRP A 123 -18.60 15.28 0.92
C TRP A 123 -19.36 16.57 1.24
N ASP A 124 -19.76 17.34 0.24
CA ASP A 124 -20.44 18.63 0.45
C ASP A 124 -21.85 18.48 1.03
N GLU A 125 -22.57 17.41 0.66
CA GLU A 125 -23.88 17.06 1.23
C GLU A 125 -23.74 16.61 2.69
N LEU A 126 -22.69 15.84 2.98
CA LEU A 126 -22.36 15.40 4.34
C LEU A 126 -21.96 16.59 5.21
N GLU A 127 -21.13 17.51 4.72
CA GLU A 127 -20.73 18.69 5.46
C GLU A 127 -21.93 19.60 5.78
N LYS A 128 -22.89 19.74 4.86
CA LYS A 128 -24.16 20.44 5.13
C LYS A 128 -25.01 19.73 6.20
N SER A 129 -25.06 18.40 6.16
CA SER A 129 -25.93 17.59 7.03
C SER A 129 -25.41 17.45 8.47
N PHE A 130 -24.09 17.35 8.63
CA PHE A 130 -23.43 17.08 9.91
C PHE A 130 -22.68 18.29 10.48
N GLY A 131 -22.38 19.29 9.67
CA GLY A 131 -21.60 20.47 10.06
C GLY A 131 -20.24 20.09 10.64
N GLU A 132 -19.83 20.80 11.70
CA GLU A 132 -18.55 20.59 12.40
C GLU A 132 -18.40 19.20 13.01
N GLN A 133 -19.49 18.45 13.18
CA GLN A 133 -19.46 17.12 13.78
C GLN A 133 -19.07 16.01 12.79
N LEU A 134 -19.02 16.28 11.48
CA LEU A 134 -18.84 15.25 10.45
C LEU A 134 -17.68 14.30 10.75
N LEU A 135 -16.48 14.84 11.00
CA LEU A 135 -15.29 14.03 11.29
C LEU A 135 -15.45 13.18 12.54
N SER A 136 -16.06 13.73 13.60
CA SER A 136 -16.32 12.99 14.84
C SER A 136 -17.38 11.89 14.69
N ARG A 137 -18.23 11.97 13.66
CA ARG A 137 -19.26 10.98 13.35
C ARG A 137 -18.72 9.87 12.46
N LEU A 138 -17.68 10.12 11.65
CA LEU A 138 -17.10 9.17 10.70
C LEU A 138 -16.10 8.21 11.35
N GLY A 139 -16.48 7.57 12.45
CA GLY A 139 -15.74 6.45 13.02
C GLY A 139 -15.02 6.79 14.32
N HIS A 140 -14.54 5.74 14.99
CA HIS A 140 -13.81 5.84 16.25
C HIS A 140 -12.33 6.08 15.97
N PHE A 141 -11.98 7.25 15.42
CA PHE A 141 -10.58 7.63 15.27
C PHE A 141 -10.04 8.19 16.59
N THR A 142 -8.93 7.65 17.07
CA THR A 142 -8.15 8.23 18.16
C THR A 142 -7.33 9.44 17.69
N ASP A 143 -7.12 9.58 16.37
CA ASP A 143 -6.28 10.57 15.72
C ASP A 143 -6.86 10.92 14.33
N GLU A 144 -7.06 12.21 14.08
CA GLU A 144 -7.54 12.75 12.81
C GLU A 144 -6.65 12.33 11.62
N SER A 145 -5.34 12.11 11.84
CA SER A 145 -4.43 11.67 10.78
C SER A 145 -4.85 10.35 10.13
N ARG A 146 -5.55 9.48 10.87
CA ARG A 146 -6.07 8.21 10.34
C ARG A 146 -7.24 8.43 9.38
N PHE A 147 -8.11 9.41 9.64
CA PHE A 147 -9.17 9.76 8.70
C PHE A 147 -8.58 10.20 7.36
N TRP A 148 -7.62 11.13 7.41
CA TRP A 148 -6.97 11.64 6.21
C TRP A 148 -6.23 10.54 5.43
N GLU A 149 -5.61 9.58 6.12
CA GLU A 149 -4.99 8.41 5.49
C GLU A 149 -5.98 7.57 4.68
N LEU A 150 -7.18 7.35 5.22
CA LEU A 150 -8.22 6.53 4.58
C LEU A 150 -8.84 7.23 3.38
N ILE A 151 -9.12 8.54 3.49
CA ILE A 151 -9.83 9.29 2.45
C ILE A 151 -8.88 9.85 1.37
N ALA A 152 -7.58 9.99 1.66
CA ALA A 152 -6.58 10.54 0.75
C ALA A 152 -6.63 10.01 -0.70
N PRO A 153 -6.84 8.71 -0.97
CA PRO A 153 -6.94 8.20 -2.34
C PRO A 153 -8.10 8.78 -3.16
N TYR A 154 -9.11 9.37 -2.51
CA TYR A 154 -10.35 9.84 -3.13
C TYR A 154 -10.53 11.36 -3.04
N VAL A 155 -9.59 12.14 -2.49
CA VAL A 155 -9.80 13.59 -2.26
C VAL A 155 -10.07 14.40 -3.53
N SER A 156 -9.62 13.92 -4.70
CA SER A 156 -9.84 14.57 -6.00
C SER A 156 -11.29 14.50 -6.50
N VAL A 157 -12.12 13.61 -5.97
CA VAL A 157 -13.48 13.39 -6.50
C VAL A 157 -14.46 14.50 -6.12
N ASN A 158 -14.12 15.33 -5.13
CA ASN A 158 -14.96 16.42 -4.64
C ASN A 158 -14.10 17.66 -4.31
N ASP A 159 -14.42 18.81 -4.89
CA ASP A 159 -13.62 20.04 -4.73
C ASP A 159 -13.59 20.57 -3.30
N VAL A 160 -14.68 20.43 -2.54
CA VAL A 160 -14.73 20.88 -1.14
C VAL A 160 -13.82 20.02 -0.28
N LEU A 161 -13.90 18.69 -0.44
CA LEU A 161 -13.00 17.76 0.24
C LEU A 161 -11.55 18.03 -0.12
N ARG A 162 -11.26 18.26 -1.41
CA ARG A 162 -9.92 18.59 -1.89
C ARG A 162 -9.36 19.83 -1.18
N GLN A 163 -10.14 20.90 -1.03
CA GLN A 163 -9.70 22.09 -0.30
C GLN A 163 -9.45 21.79 1.17
N ARG A 164 -10.36 21.07 1.85
CA ARG A 164 -10.17 20.65 3.25
C ARG A 164 -8.90 19.81 3.44
N PHE A 165 -8.61 18.93 2.49
CA PHE A 165 -7.39 18.13 2.48
C PHE A 165 -6.13 19.00 2.34
N LEU A 166 -6.12 19.99 1.45
CA LEU A 166 -4.99 20.91 1.29
C LEU A 166 -4.80 21.78 2.53
N ASP A 167 -5.88 22.26 3.13
CA ASP A 167 -5.85 22.99 4.42
C ASP A 167 -5.24 22.11 5.53
N TYR A 168 -5.67 20.85 5.63
CA TYR A 168 -5.07 19.90 6.58
C TYR A 168 -3.56 19.74 6.33
N CYS A 169 -3.16 19.56 5.08
CA CYS A 169 -1.75 19.42 4.72
C CYS A 169 -0.94 20.68 5.03
N SER A 170 -1.49 21.88 4.85
CA SER A 170 -0.78 23.14 5.13
C SER A 170 -0.58 23.41 6.62
N HIS A 171 -1.49 22.93 7.47
CA HIS A 171 -1.38 23.10 8.93
C HIS A 171 -0.60 21.98 9.62
N THR A 172 -0.43 20.82 8.95
CA THR A 172 0.33 19.70 9.49
C THR A 172 1.82 20.00 9.40
N THR A 173 2.52 19.91 10.54
CA THR A 173 3.98 20.14 10.62
C THR A 173 4.78 18.84 10.63
N GLU A 174 4.15 17.72 11.00
CA GLU A 174 4.75 16.40 10.97
C GLU A 174 4.81 15.83 9.54
N CYS A 175 5.65 14.81 9.35
CA CYS A 175 5.68 14.08 8.10
C CYS A 175 4.33 13.38 7.85
N LEU A 176 3.71 13.69 6.71
CA LEU A 176 2.46 13.05 6.28
C LEU A 176 2.64 11.54 6.08
N ARG A 177 1.61 10.77 6.42
CA ARG A 177 1.55 9.33 6.13
C ARG A 177 1.53 9.08 4.62
N VAL A 178 1.98 7.90 4.19
CA VAL A 178 2.15 7.55 2.76
C VAL A 178 0.93 7.87 1.88
N PRO A 179 -0.32 7.46 2.21
CA PRO A 179 -1.46 7.76 1.34
C PRO A 179 -1.72 9.26 1.19
N VAL A 180 -1.56 10.02 2.28
CA VAL A 180 -1.72 11.48 2.31
C VAL A 180 -0.62 12.14 1.47
N LEU A 181 0.63 11.69 1.62
CA LEU A 181 1.75 12.22 0.84
C LEU A 181 1.60 11.92 -0.66
N GLN A 182 1.13 10.71 -1.02
CA GLN A 182 0.84 10.33 -2.40
C GLN A 182 -0.31 11.14 -3.01
N ALA A 183 -1.37 11.41 -2.23
CA ALA A 183 -2.47 12.27 -2.65
C ALA A 183 -1.96 13.71 -2.87
N LEU A 184 -1.23 14.28 -1.91
CA LEU A 184 -0.65 15.62 -2.03
C LEU A 184 0.25 15.75 -3.26
N ALA A 185 1.06 14.72 -3.54
CA ALA A 185 1.93 14.67 -4.70
C ALA A 185 1.18 14.67 -6.04
N LYS A 186 -0.07 14.21 -6.06
CA LYS A 186 -0.98 14.26 -7.22
C LYS A 186 -1.73 15.59 -7.29
N GLU A 187 -2.24 16.08 -6.16
CA GLU A 187 -3.10 17.27 -6.10
C GLU A 187 -2.35 18.58 -6.38
N VAL A 188 -1.12 18.68 -5.89
CA VAL A 188 -0.26 19.89 -5.98
C VAL A 188 1.18 19.49 -6.28
N SER A 189 1.36 18.78 -7.41
CA SER A 189 2.67 18.32 -7.87
C SER A 189 3.69 19.46 -7.94
N ARG A 190 4.93 19.20 -7.54
CA ARG A 190 6.05 20.17 -7.55
C ARG A 190 5.80 21.47 -6.74
N SER A 191 4.86 21.48 -5.81
CA SER A 191 4.60 22.63 -4.94
C SER A 191 5.59 22.71 -3.78
N ASP A 192 5.77 23.92 -3.23
CA ASP A 192 6.57 24.15 -2.02
C ASP A 192 6.02 23.39 -0.81
N LEU A 193 4.69 23.28 -0.69
CA LEU A 193 4.04 22.51 0.37
C LEU A 193 4.44 21.03 0.31
N LEU A 194 4.40 20.43 -0.88
CA LEU A 194 4.84 19.05 -1.07
C LEU A 194 6.33 18.91 -0.76
N LEU A 195 7.16 19.84 -1.25
CA LEU A 195 8.60 19.82 -1.02
C LEU A 195 8.93 19.84 0.48
N GLN A 196 8.28 20.74 1.24
CA GLN A 196 8.44 20.85 2.68
C GLN A 196 8.14 19.52 3.38
N HIS A 197 7.01 18.90 3.06
CA HIS A 197 6.61 17.61 3.66
C HIS A 197 7.58 16.48 3.33
N CYS A 198 8.05 16.41 2.08
CA CYS A 198 9.03 15.41 1.70
C CYS A 198 10.37 15.62 2.43
N LEU A 199 10.87 16.84 2.50
CA LEU A 199 12.13 17.16 3.21
C LEU A 199 12.03 16.85 4.71
N THR A 200 10.91 17.18 5.36
CA THR A 200 10.64 16.80 6.75
C THR A 200 10.73 15.28 6.93
N GLY A 201 10.15 14.51 6.00
CA GLY A 201 10.23 13.05 6.02
C GLY A 201 11.65 12.50 5.92
N THR A 202 12.57 13.16 5.21
CA THR A 202 13.96 12.67 5.07
C THR A 202 14.82 12.78 6.32
N ARG A 203 14.35 13.51 7.35
CA ARG A 203 15.07 13.76 8.61
C ARG A 203 14.71 12.77 9.72
N ILE A 204 14.10 11.62 9.40
CA ILE A 204 13.73 10.59 10.36
C ILE A 204 14.95 9.78 10.79
N ARG A 205 15.19 9.71 12.11
CA ARG A 205 16.30 8.96 12.72
C ARG A 205 15.90 7.50 12.95
N ARG A 206 16.79 6.58 12.58
CA ARG A 206 16.70 5.18 12.99
C ARG A 206 17.03 5.07 14.48
N ASN A 207 16.26 4.28 15.24
CA ASN A 207 16.44 4.02 16.68
C ASN A 207 16.22 5.23 17.64
N SER A 208 15.40 6.21 17.27
CA SER A 208 14.87 7.21 18.21
C SER A 208 13.49 6.81 18.75
N ALA A 209 13.00 7.48 19.80
CA ALA A 209 11.61 7.34 20.27
C ALA A 209 10.57 7.65 19.17
N ASP A 210 10.99 8.37 18.11
CA ASP A 210 10.23 8.69 16.90
C ASP A 210 10.23 7.59 15.82
N HIS A 211 10.86 6.44 16.09
CA HIS A 211 11.03 5.35 15.12
C HIS A 211 9.77 4.46 15.05
N SER A 212 8.75 4.94 14.32
CA SER A 212 7.56 4.15 13.99
C SER A 212 7.62 3.60 12.56
N TRP A 213 6.95 2.46 12.35
CA TRP A 213 6.85 1.80 11.04
C TRP A 213 6.31 2.76 9.97
N HIS A 214 5.23 3.47 10.28
CA HIS A 214 4.60 4.43 9.37
C HIS A 214 5.52 5.60 9.00
N ARG A 215 6.33 6.09 9.94
CA ARG A 215 7.31 7.16 9.67
C ARG A 215 8.39 6.68 8.70
N MET A 216 8.91 5.46 8.87
CA MET A 216 9.86 4.89 7.93
C MET A 216 9.25 4.63 6.53
N GLN A 217 7.99 4.21 6.44
CA GLN A 217 7.31 4.12 5.15
C GLN A 217 7.24 5.49 4.46
N SER A 218 6.90 6.53 5.22
CA SER A 218 6.80 7.91 4.73
C SER A 218 8.16 8.48 4.33
N TYR A 219 9.24 8.14 5.03
CA TYR A 219 10.62 8.45 4.66
C TYR A 219 10.97 7.94 3.26
N PHE A 220 10.70 6.66 2.96
CA PHE A 220 10.98 6.10 1.63
C PHE A 220 10.09 6.71 0.56
N GLU A 221 8.80 6.88 0.84
CA GLU A 221 7.87 7.49 -0.11
C GLU A 221 8.28 8.93 -0.47
N ALA A 222 8.59 9.74 0.54
CA ALA A 222 9.10 11.09 0.36
C ALA A 222 10.36 11.11 -0.52
N SER A 223 11.28 10.17 -0.30
CA SER A 223 12.51 10.06 -1.08
C SER A 223 12.23 9.79 -2.57
N TYR A 224 11.28 8.90 -2.88
CA TYR A 224 10.87 8.64 -4.25
C TYR A 224 10.16 9.83 -4.89
N ILE A 225 9.30 10.53 -4.14
CA ILE A 225 8.61 11.75 -4.62
C ILE A 225 9.63 12.86 -4.92
N LEU A 226 10.61 13.08 -4.04
CA LEU A 226 11.70 14.05 -4.27
C LEU A 226 12.41 13.74 -5.58
N ARG A 227 12.79 12.48 -5.80
CA ARG A 227 13.44 12.06 -7.04
C ARG A 227 12.54 12.30 -8.26
N GLN A 228 11.26 11.96 -8.19
CA GLN A 228 10.36 12.01 -9.34
C GLN A 228 9.94 13.44 -9.72
N GLN A 229 9.75 14.31 -8.72
CA GLN A 229 9.15 15.61 -8.93
C GLN A 229 10.14 16.78 -8.79
N PHE A 230 11.26 16.58 -8.10
CA PHE A 230 12.22 17.63 -7.77
C PHE A 230 13.66 17.30 -8.16
N SER A 231 13.91 16.34 -9.07
CA SER A 231 15.27 15.91 -9.47
C SER A 231 16.17 17.01 -10.03
N GLU A 232 15.59 18.07 -10.60
CA GLU A 232 16.33 19.17 -11.22
C GLU A 232 16.62 20.32 -10.23
N ASN A 233 16.15 20.20 -8.98
CA ASN A 233 16.31 21.25 -7.97
C ASN A 233 17.62 21.04 -7.18
N GLY A 234 18.64 21.84 -7.52
CA GLY A 234 19.94 21.81 -6.85
C GLY A 234 19.90 22.10 -5.35
N ASP A 235 18.91 22.87 -4.87
CA ASP A 235 18.75 23.16 -3.45
C ASP A 235 18.29 21.92 -2.68
N VAL A 236 17.46 21.07 -3.29
CA VAL A 236 17.06 19.78 -2.71
C VAL A 236 18.26 18.87 -2.55
N LEU A 237 19.10 18.78 -3.59
CA LEU A 237 20.33 18.01 -3.52
C LEU A 237 21.24 18.52 -2.40
N ALA A 238 21.47 19.83 -2.32
CA ALA A 238 22.30 20.44 -1.30
C ALA A 238 21.77 20.16 0.12
N GLN A 239 20.45 20.23 0.33
CA GLN A 239 19.83 19.91 1.63
C GLN A 239 19.96 18.43 2.00
N LEU A 240 19.79 17.51 1.05
CA LEU A 240 19.99 16.08 1.29
C LEU A 240 21.46 15.79 1.63
N GLN A 241 22.41 16.40 0.91
CA GLN A 241 23.83 16.29 1.20
C GLN A 241 24.18 16.81 2.59
N SER A 242 23.68 18.00 2.96
CA SER A 242 23.86 18.58 4.29
C SER A 242 23.34 17.64 5.37
N THR A 243 22.12 17.12 5.19
CA THR A 243 21.48 16.19 6.13
C THR A 243 22.32 14.93 6.35
N VAL A 244 22.88 14.34 5.29
CA VAL A 244 23.73 13.15 5.37
C VAL A 244 25.06 13.47 6.08
N CYS A 245 25.73 14.55 5.68
CA CYS A 245 27.06 14.89 6.19
C CYS A 245 27.02 15.37 7.65
N GLU A 246 26.09 16.26 8.01
CA GLU A 246 25.99 16.84 9.35
C GLU A 246 25.50 15.83 10.39
N SER A 247 24.67 14.86 9.98
CA SER A 247 24.21 13.79 10.88
C SER A 247 25.24 12.66 11.08
N GLY A 248 26.40 12.73 10.43
CA GLY A 248 27.37 11.64 10.43
C GLY A 248 26.78 10.34 9.84
N PHE A 249 26.04 10.45 8.73
CA PHE A 249 25.39 9.34 8.03
C PHE A 249 24.24 8.65 8.79
N GLN A 250 23.72 9.26 9.85
CA GLN A 250 22.59 8.72 10.59
C GLN A 250 21.23 9.06 9.97
N LEU A 251 21.16 10.11 9.15
CA LEU A 251 19.95 10.60 8.49
C LEU A 251 20.15 10.71 6.97
N GLY A 252 19.06 10.64 6.21
CA GLY A 252 19.04 11.00 4.79
C GLY A 252 19.81 10.08 3.83
N VAL A 253 20.51 9.04 4.30
CA VAL A 253 21.36 8.18 3.43
C VAL A 253 20.57 7.51 2.31
N ALA A 254 19.48 6.82 2.62
CA ALA A 254 18.65 6.19 1.60
C ALA A 254 17.91 7.22 0.74
N ALA A 255 17.53 8.38 1.30
CA ALA A 255 16.94 9.48 0.55
C ALA A 255 17.89 10.02 -0.53
N LEU A 256 19.14 10.30 -0.16
CA LEU A 256 20.18 10.71 -1.11
C LEU A 256 20.50 9.60 -2.12
N ALA A 257 20.58 8.34 -1.68
CA ALA A 257 20.82 7.21 -2.57
C ALA A 257 19.69 6.99 -3.60
N ILE A 258 18.44 7.28 -3.23
CA ILE A 258 17.29 7.24 -4.14
C ILE A 258 17.34 8.44 -5.09
N TYR A 259 17.61 9.64 -4.57
CA TYR A 259 17.55 10.91 -5.31
C TYR A 259 18.72 11.08 -6.30
N ASP A 260 19.95 10.92 -5.83
CA ASP A 260 21.18 11.01 -6.61
C ASP A 260 22.14 9.87 -6.20
N PRO A 261 21.98 8.66 -6.78
CA PRO A 261 22.78 7.49 -6.40
C PRO A 261 24.29 7.70 -6.59
N GLY A 262 24.68 8.53 -7.58
CA GLY A 262 26.07 8.81 -7.94
C GLY A 262 26.77 9.80 -7.00
N ASN A 263 26.07 10.34 -6.01
CA ASN A 263 26.59 11.42 -5.19
C ASN A 263 27.88 11.02 -4.43
N PRO A 264 28.95 11.84 -4.45
CA PRO A 264 30.19 11.56 -3.71
C PRO A 264 30.02 11.55 -2.19
N SER A 265 29.00 12.22 -1.64
CA SER A 265 28.72 12.17 -0.20
C SER A 265 28.41 10.76 0.29
N LEU A 266 28.04 9.83 -0.61
CA LEU A 266 27.78 8.43 -0.26
C LEU A 266 29.04 7.55 -0.28
N ASP A 267 30.20 8.04 -0.73
CA ASP A 267 31.42 7.23 -0.94
C ASP A 267 31.88 6.49 0.32
N LYS A 268 31.76 7.14 1.49
CA LYS A 268 32.09 6.52 2.79
C LYS A 268 31.15 5.36 3.10
N VAL A 269 29.85 5.51 2.82
CA VAL A 269 28.84 4.47 3.03
C VAL A 269 29.06 3.31 2.06
N VAL A 270 29.30 3.61 0.78
CA VAL A 270 29.61 2.60 -0.25
C VAL A 270 30.86 1.79 0.14
N SER A 271 31.90 2.46 0.63
CA SER A 271 33.13 1.82 1.08
C SER A 271 32.89 0.89 2.27
N ALA A 272 32.07 1.31 3.25
CA ALA A 272 31.69 0.47 4.39
C ALA A 272 30.92 -0.78 3.92
N VAL A 273 29.88 -0.60 3.09
CA VAL A 273 29.09 -1.72 2.55
C VAL A 273 29.93 -2.67 1.69
N SER A 274 30.95 -2.16 1.00
CA SER A 274 31.84 -2.98 0.18
C SER A 274 32.83 -3.81 0.99
N ASN A 275 33.19 -3.40 2.20
CA ASN A 275 34.27 -4.01 2.99
C ASN A 275 33.73 -5.00 4.03
N ASP A 276 32.44 -4.95 4.33
CA ASP A 276 31.84 -5.70 5.43
C ASP A 276 31.26 -7.06 5.02
N ASP A 277 31.64 -8.09 5.80
CA ASP A 277 30.89 -9.33 6.01
C ASP A 277 29.96 -9.20 7.24
N HIS A 278 29.36 -8.02 7.43
CA HIS A 278 28.50 -7.77 8.60
C HIS A 278 27.12 -8.39 8.45
N ASP A 279 26.64 -8.97 9.55
CA ASP A 279 25.21 -9.24 9.75
C ASP A 279 24.49 -7.91 9.94
N TYR A 280 23.88 -7.40 8.87
CA TYR A 280 23.07 -6.18 8.94
C TYR A 280 21.77 -6.46 9.68
N GLU A 281 21.43 -5.61 10.65
CA GLU A 281 20.10 -5.61 11.28
C GLU A 281 18.98 -5.24 10.28
N SER A 282 19.30 -4.49 9.22
CA SER A 282 18.39 -4.27 8.09
C SER A 282 19.17 -3.99 6.82
N PHE A 283 18.76 -4.64 5.74
CA PHE A 283 19.42 -4.58 4.44
C PHE A 283 18.94 -3.44 3.54
N VAL A 284 17.83 -2.75 3.87
CA VAL A 284 17.23 -1.74 2.97
C VAL A 284 18.18 -0.60 2.62
N GLY A 285 18.82 0.01 3.62
CA GLY A 285 19.77 1.11 3.41
C GLY A 285 21.00 0.67 2.59
N PRO A 286 21.73 -0.38 3.03
CA PRO A 286 22.87 -0.94 2.29
C PRO A 286 22.54 -1.30 0.84
N ILE A 287 21.40 -1.98 0.60
CA ILE A 287 21.00 -2.36 -0.76
C ILE A 287 20.69 -1.13 -1.61
N LEU A 288 19.94 -0.16 -1.10
CA LEU A 288 19.60 1.05 -1.86
C LEU A 288 20.85 1.85 -2.27
N VAL A 289 21.88 1.88 -1.42
CA VAL A 289 23.17 2.49 -1.76
C VAL A 289 23.96 1.63 -2.75
N ALA A 290 24.00 0.32 -2.53
CA ALA A 290 24.84 -0.60 -3.26
C ALA A 290 24.38 -0.84 -4.70
N VAL A 291 23.08 -0.84 -4.96
CA VAL A 291 22.49 -1.32 -6.21
C VAL A 291 22.95 -0.55 -7.46
N GLN A 292 23.28 0.73 -7.30
CA GLN A 292 23.81 1.58 -8.37
C GLN A 292 25.34 1.73 -8.33
N ARG A 293 25.98 1.41 -7.20
CA ARG A 293 27.38 1.80 -6.91
C ARG A 293 28.35 0.64 -6.81
N LEU A 294 27.90 -0.56 -6.43
CA LEU A 294 28.75 -1.73 -6.32
C LEU A 294 28.84 -2.50 -7.64
N GLN A 295 29.98 -3.16 -7.84
CA GLN A 295 30.15 -4.16 -8.88
C GLN A 295 29.24 -5.37 -8.62
N GLY A 296 28.81 -6.04 -9.69
CA GLY A 296 27.84 -7.14 -9.64
C GLY A 296 28.17 -8.23 -8.62
N VAL A 297 29.43 -8.65 -8.52
CA VAL A 297 29.87 -9.70 -7.57
C VAL A 297 29.66 -9.29 -6.11
N LYS A 298 29.98 -8.04 -5.76
CA LYS A 298 29.81 -7.54 -4.38
C LYS A 298 28.33 -7.34 -4.05
N LEU A 299 27.56 -6.83 -5.01
CA LEU A 299 26.12 -6.70 -4.87
C LEU A 299 25.44 -8.06 -4.71
N GLU A 300 25.82 -9.07 -5.51
CA GLU A 300 25.29 -10.44 -5.38
C GLU A 300 25.55 -11.00 -3.99
N LYS A 301 26.77 -10.83 -3.45
CA LYS A 301 27.09 -11.27 -2.10
C LYS A 301 26.17 -10.64 -1.05
N LEU A 302 25.89 -9.33 -1.17
CA LEU A 302 24.98 -8.61 -0.27
C LEU A 302 23.53 -9.09 -0.41
N VAL A 303 23.04 -9.27 -1.64
CA VAL A 303 21.69 -9.80 -1.91
C VAL A 303 21.55 -11.23 -1.40
N ARG A 304 22.59 -12.05 -1.54
CA ARG A 304 22.62 -13.42 -1.02
C ARG A 304 22.53 -13.45 0.49
N ALA A 305 23.30 -12.60 1.18
CA ALA A 305 23.24 -12.48 2.64
C ALA A 305 21.84 -12.05 3.08
N MET A 306 21.25 -11.07 2.39
CA MET A 306 19.89 -10.61 2.64
C MET A 306 18.86 -11.74 2.52
N ILE A 307 18.91 -12.56 1.47
CA ILE A 307 17.93 -13.63 1.21
C ILE A 307 18.08 -14.81 2.17
N ASN A 308 19.30 -15.12 2.61
CA ASN A 308 19.61 -16.27 3.47
C ASN A 308 19.65 -15.94 4.97
N ARG A 309 19.29 -14.72 5.37
CA ARG A 309 19.28 -14.32 6.78
C ARG A 309 18.27 -15.16 7.58
N PRO A 310 18.49 -15.34 8.90
CA PRO A 310 17.63 -16.22 9.71
C PRO A 310 16.24 -15.66 9.99
N SER A 311 16.06 -14.34 9.93
CA SER A 311 14.80 -13.67 10.26
C SER A 311 14.42 -12.61 9.22
N HIS A 312 13.14 -12.61 8.87
CA HIS A 312 12.53 -11.61 7.99
C HIS A 312 11.41 -10.92 8.76
N SER A 313 11.29 -9.61 8.61
CA SER A 313 10.27 -8.80 9.26
C SER A 313 9.80 -7.68 8.35
N LEU A 314 8.64 -7.11 8.68
CA LEU A 314 8.12 -5.95 7.96
C LEU A 314 9.17 -4.82 7.90
N TRP A 315 9.97 -4.62 8.97
CA TRP A 315 11.06 -3.63 9.05
C TRP A 315 12.19 -3.76 8.02
N ASP A 316 12.17 -4.81 7.20
CA ASP A 316 13.09 -4.98 6.09
C ASP A 316 12.72 -4.15 4.85
N PHE A 317 11.47 -3.65 4.77
CA PHE A 317 10.97 -2.88 3.62
C PHE A 317 11.27 -3.57 2.29
N GLN A 318 10.95 -4.87 2.26
CA GLN A 318 11.34 -5.76 1.17
C GLN A 318 10.80 -5.30 -0.18
N ASP A 319 9.62 -4.64 -0.22
CA ASP A 319 9.08 -4.02 -1.42
C ASP A 319 10.03 -2.98 -2.04
N ARG A 320 10.65 -2.14 -1.22
CA ARG A 320 11.62 -1.11 -1.66
C ARG A 320 12.91 -1.74 -2.16
N VAL A 321 13.38 -2.77 -1.46
CA VAL A 321 14.56 -3.55 -1.86
C VAL A 321 14.31 -4.26 -3.18
N ASN A 322 13.15 -4.91 -3.33
CA ASN A 322 12.75 -5.63 -4.53
C ASN A 322 12.75 -4.70 -5.74
N TYR A 323 12.16 -3.50 -5.60
CA TYR A 323 12.17 -2.50 -6.67
C TYR A 323 13.59 -2.14 -7.12
N ALA A 324 14.49 -1.89 -6.17
CA ALA A 324 15.88 -1.55 -6.44
C ALA A 324 16.64 -2.68 -7.16
N ILE A 325 16.58 -3.91 -6.64
CA ILE A 325 17.26 -5.08 -7.22
C ILE A 325 16.69 -5.40 -8.61
N LYS A 326 15.36 -5.39 -8.75
CA LYS A 326 14.68 -5.60 -10.03
C LYS A 326 15.11 -4.57 -11.07
N SER A 327 15.20 -3.30 -10.67
CA SER A 327 15.70 -2.22 -11.54
C SER A 327 17.11 -2.53 -12.04
N ARG A 328 18.03 -2.94 -11.16
CA ARG A 328 19.40 -3.31 -11.54
C ARG A 328 19.46 -4.50 -12.49
N ILE A 329 18.74 -5.59 -12.19
CA ILE A 329 18.66 -6.77 -13.08
C ILE A 329 18.08 -6.38 -14.44
N GLY A 330 17.08 -5.50 -14.46
CA GLY A 330 16.47 -5.01 -15.69
C GLY A 330 17.45 -4.24 -16.59
N THR A 331 18.40 -3.50 -16.02
CA THR A 331 19.32 -2.61 -16.76
C THR A 331 20.74 -3.14 -16.98
N ASP A 332 21.17 -4.14 -16.22
CA ASP A 332 22.54 -4.67 -16.22
C ASP A 332 22.54 -6.16 -16.57
N ASP A 333 22.82 -6.47 -17.84
CA ASP A 333 22.84 -7.84 -18.35
C ASP A 333 23.95 -8.70 -17.71
N GLU A 334 25.08 -8.10 -17.30
CA GLU A 334 26.15 -8.80 -16.60
C GLU A 334 25.69 -9.25 -15.21
N PHE A 335 25.02 -8.35 -14.47
CA PHE A 335 24.46 -8.69 -13.17
C PHE A 335 23.31 -9.70 -13.29
N ALA A 336 22.44 -9.57 -14.29
CA ALA A 336 21.40 -10.57 -14.56
C ALA A 336 22.00 -11.95 -14.85
N GLY A 337 23.05 -12.01 -15.69
CA GLY A 337 23.81 -13.22 -15.97
C GLY A 337 24.46 -13.82 -14.72
N LEU A 338 25.01 -12.98 -13.84
CA LEU A 338 25.58 -13.42 -12.56
C LEU A 338 24.53 -14.08 -11.65
N ILE A 339 23.34 -13.48 -11.54
CA ILE A 339 22.24 -14.06 -10.75
C ILE A 339 21.77 -15.39 -11.36
N GLY A 340 21.66 -15.48 -12.69
CA GLY A 340 21.31 -16.72 -13.40
C GLY A 340 22.35 -17.82 -13.19
N ALA A 341 23.64 -17.49 -13.34
CA ALA A 341 24.73 -18.42 -13.08
C ALA A 341 24.74 -18.90 -11.62
N ARG A 342 24.43 -18.01 -10.67
CA ARG A 342 24.33 -18.34 -9.25
C ARG A 342 23.19 -19.31 -8.97
N LEU A 343 22.03 -19.08 -9.57
CA LEU A 343 20.87 -19.97 -9.49
C LEU A 343 21.19 -21.38 -10.05
N ALA A 344 22.01 -21.44 -11.10
CA ALA A 344 22.47 -22.71 -11.67
C ALA A 344 23.51 -23.44 -10.79
N SER A 345 24.17 -22.74 -9.86
CA SER A 345 25.27 -23.26 -9.04
C SER A 345 24.90 -23.39 -7.56
N SER A 346 24.65 -24.62 -7.09
CA SER A 346 24.50 -24.99 -5.66
C SER A 346 23.78 -23.96 -4.79
N SER A 347 22.54 -23.61 -5.18
CA SER A 347 21.72 -22.63 -4.49
C SER A 347 20.98 -23.19 -3.28
N SER A 348 20.83 -22.37 -2.24
CA SER A 348 19.91 -22.66 -1.13
C SER A 348 18.44 -22.58 -1.59
N GLU A 349 17.51 -23.07 -0.78
CA GLU A 349 16.07 -23.00 -1.10
C GLU A 349 15.54 -21.56 -1.17
N SER A 350 16.10 -20.66 -0.34
CA SER A 350 15.79 -19.23 -0.41
C SER A 350 16.38 -18.58 -1.67
N GLU A 351 17.60 -18.96 -2.07
CA GLU A 351 18.20 -18.50 -3.33
C GLU A 351 17.39 -18.96 -4.54
N ILE A 352 16.95 -20.23 -4.57
CA ILE A 352 16.10 -20.76 -5.63
C ILE A 352 14.79 -19.97 -5.71
N SER A 353 14.14 -19.76 -4.56
CA SER A 353 12.87 -19.05 -4.49
C SER A 353 13.00 -17.58 -4.90
N SER A 354 14.02 -16.88 -4.42
CA SER A 354 14.18 -15.44 -4.63
C SER A 354 14.82 -15.09 -5.99
N TYR A 355 15.92 -15.73 -6.39
CA TYR A 355 16.62 -15.39 -7.64
C TYR A 355 15.79 -15.70 -8.88
N SER A 356 15.10 -16.84 -8.91
CA SER A 356 14.22 -17.19 -10.02
C SER A 356 13.09 -16.16 -10.19
N ARG A 357 12.49 -15.73 -9.07
CA ARG A 357 11.44 -14.69 -9.04
C ARG A 357 11.97 -13.31 -9.41
N TYR A 358 13.18 -12.94 -9.00
CA TYR A 358 13.81 -11.69 -9.45
C TYR A 358 14.04 -11.67 -10.96
N LEU A 359 14.64 -12.73 -11.53
CA LEU A 359 14.88 -12.83 -12.97
C LEU A 359 13.56 -12.80 -13.75
N ALA A 360 12.55 -13.56 -13.32
CA ALA A 360 11.24 -13.59 -13.94
C ALA A 360 10.53 -12.23 -13.86
N SER A 361 10.49 -11.61 -12.68
CA SER A 361 9.82 -10.32 -12.48
C SER A 361 10.51 -9.17 -13.20
N ALA A 362 11.82 -9.25 -13.43
CA ALA A 362 12.60 -8.29 -14.21
C ALA A 362 12.54 -8.53 -15.73
N GLY A 363 11.89 -9.61 -16.21
CA GLY A 363 11.86 -9.97 -17.62
C GLY A 363 13.21 -10.42 -18.16
N ARG A 364 14.07 -11.00 -17.31
CA ARG A 364 15.42 -11.48 -17.63
C ARG A 364 15.59 -12.98 -17.46
N LEU A 365 14.48 -13.72 -17.54
CA LEU A 365 14.48 -15.18 -17.45
C LEU A 365 14.70 -15.79 -18.85
N ASN A 366 15.96 -16.07 -19.18
CA ASN A 366 16.32 -16.70 -20.45
C ASN A 366 15.95 -18.20 -20.50
N GLU A 367 15.98 -18.80 -21.70
CA GLU A 367 15.62 -20.22 -21.92
C GLU A 367 16.43 -21.21 -21.07
N GLU A 368 17.72 -20.95 -20.88
CA GLU A 368 18.60 -21.81 -20.07
C GLU A 368 18.15 -21.83 -18.60
N THR A 369 17.90 -20.64 -18.03
CA THR A 369 17.47 -20.49 -16.65
C THR A 369 16.06 -21.03 -16.47
N HIS A 370 15.16 -20.79 -17.43
CA HIS A 370 13.82 -21.37 -17.44
C HIS A 370 13.88 -22.91 -17.43
N GLY A 371 14.70 -23.51 -18.30
CA GLY A 371 14.94 -24.94 -18.33
C GLY A 371 15.53 -25.47 -17.01
N HIS A 372 16.40 -24.70 -16.35
CA HIS A 372 16.92 -25.03 -15.02
C HIS A 372 15.82 -25.00 -13.95
N CYS A 373 14.98 -23.98 -13.90
CA CYS A 373 13.83 -23.89 -13.00
C CYS A 373 12.87 -25.08 -13.16
N LEU A 374 12.61 -25.52 -14.40
CA LEU A 374 11.78 -26.69 -14.68
C LEU A 374 12.41 -27.98 -14.10
N ARG A 375 13.73 -28.15 -14.23
CA ARG A 375 14.45 -29.29 -13.62
C ARG A 375 14.36 -29.26 -12.10
N LEU A 376 14.54 -28.08 -11.48
CA LEU A 376 14.42 -27.91 -10.03
C LEU A 376 13.01 -28.21 -9.52
N LEU A 377 11.97 -27.81 -10.28
CA LEU A 377 10.57 -28.11 -9.97
C LEU A 377 10.34 -29.63 -9.99
N ASN A 378 10.67 -30.28 -11.12
CA ASN A 378 10.46 -31.72 -11.29
C ASN A 378 11.19 -32.55 -10.22
N ALA A 379 12.41 -32.15 -9.84
CA ALA A 379 13.17 -32.81 -8.78
C ALA A 379 12.51 -32.71 -7.40
N ARG A 380 11.68 -31.69 -7.16
CA ARG A 380 11.03 -31.39 -5.88
C ARG A 380 9.55 -31.76 -5.83
N SER A 381 8.92 -32.11 -6.95
CA SER A 381 7.50 -32.46 -7.06
C SER A 381 7.14 -33.89 -6.60
N SER A 382 8.04 -34.60 -5.89
CA SER A 382 7.75 -35.95 -5.38
C SER A 382 6.75 -35.92 -4.22
N SER A 383 5.72 -36.77 -4.29
CA SER A 383 4.60 -36.79 -3.33
C SER A 383 4.92 -37.39 -1.95
N LEU A 384 6.18 -37.80 -1.71
CA LEU A 384 6.57 -38.58 -0.54
C LEU A 384 7.40 -37.81 0.49
N CYS A 385 7.65 -36.51 0.29
CA CYS A 385 8.44 -35.68 1.22
C CYS A 385 7.76 -34.36 1.55
N ILE A 386 8.03 -33.83 2.75
CA ILE A 386 7.65 -32.47 3.12
C ILE A 386 8.36 -31.51 2.12
N PRO A 387 7.63 -30.61 1.45
CA PRO A 387 8.24 -29.68 0.50
C PRO A 387 9.33 -28.84 1.15
N ALA A 388 10.45 -28.65 0.46
CA ALA A 388 11.47 -27.70 0.88
C ALA A 388 10.90 -26.28 0.83
N HIS A 389 11.18 -25.49 1.87
CA HIS A 389 10.72 -24.11 1.98
C HIS A 389 11.91 -23.16 1.81
N GLY A 390 11.66 -22.04 1.14
CA GLY A 390 12.61 -20.95 0.96
C GLY A 390 11.91 -19.63 1.15
N TYR A 391 12.69 -18.61 1.50
CA TYR A 391 12.21 -17.23 1.47
C TYR A 391 12.07 -16.77 0.01
N ASP A 392 10.86 -16.39 -0.37
CA ASP A 392 10.57 -15.69 -1.62
C ASP A 392 10.59 -14.19 -1.34
N SER A 393 11.69 -13.53 -1.70
CA SER A 393 11.84 -12.10 -1.50
C SER A 393 10.81 -11.27 -2.24
N THR A 394 10.30 -11.74 -3.39
CA THR A 394 9.31 -10.98 -4.18
C THR A 394 7.92 -10.99 -3.56
N ALA A 395 7.56 -12.10 -2.91
CA ALA A 395 6.31 -12.23 -2.17
C ALA A 395 6.45 -11.87 -0.69
N ASP A 396 7.68 -11.63 -0.22
CA ASP A 396 8.05 -11.36 1.18
C ASP A 396 7.53 -12.43 2.17
N VAL A 397 7.63 -13.71 1.78
CA VAL A 397 7.13 -14.83 2.58
C VAL A 397 8.02 -16.06 2.47
N VAL A 398 8.09 -16.85 3.55
CA VAL A 398 8.64 -18.20 3.51
C VAL A 398 7.56 -19.16 3.02
N ARG A 399 7.80 -19.83 1.89
CA ARG A 399 6.82 -20.71 1.25
C ARG A 399 7.50 -21.91 0.56
N PRO A 400 6.75 -22.95 0.18
CA PRO A 400 7.30 -24.05 -0.60
C PRO A 400 7.97 -23.54 -1.89
N VAL A 401 9.19 -24.00 -2.14
CA VAL A 401 10.01 -23.58 -3.29
C VAL A 401 9.29 -23.90 -4.61
N VAL A 402 8.54 -25.00 -4.63
CA VAL A 402 7.70 -25.40 -5.75
C VAL A 402 6.66 -24.35 -6.13
N HIS A 403 6.08 -23.61 -5.17
CA HIS A 403 5.13 -22.54 -5.47
C HIS A 403 5.84 -21.34 -6.12
N SER A 404 7.02 -20.98 -5.62
CA SER A 404 7.84 -19.93 -6.23
C SER A 404 8.23 -20.28 -7.67
N LEU A 405 8.66 -21.53 -7.92
CA LEU A 405 9.01 -22.01 -9.25
C LEU A 405 7.79 -22.09 -10.19
N LEU A 406 6.63 -22.49 -9.70
CA LEU A 406 5.39 -22.48 -10.49
C LEU A 406 5.01 -21.05 -10.91
N ASP A 407 5.11 -20.08 -10.01
CA ASP A 407 4.82 -18.68 -10.35
C ASP A 407 5.83 -18.10 -11.36
N VAL A 408 7.06 -18.63 -11.40
CA VAL A 408 8.07 -18.29 -12.43
C VAL A 408 7.71 -18.90 -13.78
N LEU A 409 7.39 -20.19 -13.80
CA LEU A 409 7.14 -20.96 -15.02
C LEU A 409 5.75 -20.69 -15.64
N ALA A 410 4.83 -20.11 -14.88
CA ALA A 410 3.55 -19.62 -15.40
C ALA A 410 3.70 -18.28 -16.17
N GLY A 411 4.86 -17.61 -16.07
CA GLY A 411 5.15 -16.35 -16.74
C GLY A 411 5.72 -16.53 -18.17
N PRO A 412 5.70 -15.48 -19.00
CA PRO A 412 6.32 -15.48 -20.32
C PRO A 412 7.85 -15.61 -20.25
N ILE A 413 8.43 -16.28 -21.25
CA ILE A 413 9.88 -16.37 -21.50
C ILE A 413 10.30 -15.16 -22.35
N TYR A 414 11.44 -14.52 -22.03
CA TYR A 414 11.91 -13.30 -22.69
C TYR A 414 13.26 -13.48 -23.37
#